data_AF-A0A7S2WKL0-F1
#
_entry.id   AF-A0A7S2WKL0-F1
#
_cell.length_a   1.000
_cell.length_b   1.000
_cell.length_c   1.000
_cell.angle_alpha   90.00
_cell.angle_beta   90.00
_cell.angle_gamma   90.00
#
_symmetry.space_group_name_H-M   'P 1'
#
loop_
_entity.id
_entity.type
_entity.pdbx_description
1 polymer ?
#
loop_
_entity_poly.entity_id
_entity_poly.type
_entity_poly.pdbx_seq_one_letter_code
_entity_poly.pdbx_strand_id
1 'polypeptide(L)'
;MKAEEDHHKHTNTITSITLMEYASVSLPKINTWLATICWPDQDKDDAILTAQLKQLEQSNQITSTKIQQEQHQQAMKRMQIFRIKGILSIVKNENNDDFDIDLDLDQQQHHDNDKKDVQLLLEPRRYIVQAVHDIWDVYPSQNQTLLWNDDTEKRCCKMVIIGRCLDRKALTQGFHSCFIHSS
;
A
#
# COMPACT_ATOMS: atom_id res chain seq x y z
N MET A 1 48.71 18.41 -10.22
CA MET A 1 47.59 18.74 -9.31
C MET A 1 46.43 17.83 -9.70
N LYS A 2 46.14 16.82 -8.88
CA LYS A 2 45.00 15.90 -9.07
C LYS A 2 43.73 16.68 -8.73
N ALA A 3 42.77 16.75 -9.65
CA ALA A 3 41.40 17.12 -9.30
C ALA A 3 40.74 15.87 -8.73
N GLU A 4 40.33 15.95 -7.47
CA GLU A 4 39.59 14.90 -6.77
C GLU A 4 38.20 14.73 -7.38
N GLU A 5 37.85 13.47 -7.66
CA GLU A 5 36.52 13.04 -8.07
C GLU A 5 35.58 13.04 -6.86
N ASP A 6 34.79 14.10 -6.67
CA ASP A 6 33.62 14.03 -5.79
C ASP A 6 32.41 13.46 -6.54
N HIS A 7 32.42 12.13 -6.69
CA HIS A 7 31.27 11.36 -7.15
C HIS A 7 30.24 11.19 -6.03
N HIS A 8 29.50 12.25 -5.70
CA HIS A 8 28.28 12.11 -4.89
C HIS A 8 27.13 11.52 -5.72
N LYS A 9 27.11 10.20 -5.89
CA LYS A 9 25.94 9.47 -6.44
C LYS A 9 24.86 9.31 -5.37
N HIS A 10 24.09 10.36 -5.11
CA HIS A 10 22.77 10.20 -4.49
C HIS A 10 21.80 9.65 -5.53
N THR A 11 21.59 8.33 -5.58
CA THR A 11 20.44 7.78 -6.34
C THR A 11 19.16 7.87 -5.49
N ASN A 12 18.83 9.10 -5.08
CA ASN A 12 17.52 9.51 -4.54
C ASN A 12 16.48 9.64 -5.67
N THR A 13 16.55 8.77 -6.66
CA THR A 13 15.76 8.93 -7.87
C THR A 13 14.32 8.53 -7.55
N ILE A 14 13.41 9.51 -7.63
CA ILE A 14 11.98 9.24 -7.64
C ILE A 14 11.69 8.40 -8.88
N THR A 15 11.10 7.24 -8.68
CA THR A 15 10.75 6.30 -9.74
C THR A 15 9.26 6.04 -9.72
N SER A 16 8.75 5.53 -10.85
CA SER A 16 7.38 5.05 -10.93
C SER A 16 7.36 3.58 -11.35
N ILE A 17 6.43 2.84 -10.75
CA ILE A 17 6.16 1.44 -11.06
C ILE A 17 4.71 1.35 -11.50
N THR A 18 4.48 0.76 -12.68
CA THR A 18 3.14 0.38 -13.11
C THR A 18 2.95 -1.11 -12.83
N LEU A 19 1.85 -1.43 -12.16
CA LEU A 19 1.36 -2.79 -11.93
C LEU A 19 0.07 -2.96 -12.74
N MET A 20 -0.07 -4.07 -13.43
CA MET A 20 -1.22 -4.35 -14.27
C MET A 20 -1.49 -5.86 -14.28
N GLU A 21 -2.75 -6.24 -14.11
CA GLU A 21 -3.18 -7.62 -14.18
C GLU A 21 -4.62 -7.70 -14.70
N TYR A 22 -4.93 -8.73 -15.49
CA TYR A 22 -6.25 -8.94 -16.11
C TYR A 22 -7.09 -9.87 -15.26
N ALA A 23 -7.38 -9.45 -14.04
CA ALA A 23 -8.23 -10.16 -13.09
C ALA A 23 -8.90 -9.17 -12.13
N SER A 24 -9.76 -9.68 -11.24
CA SER A 24 -10.46 -8.89 -10.23
C SER A 24 -9.89 -9.15 -8.84
N VAL A 25 -9.86 -8.10 -8.01
CA VAL A 25 -9.33 -8.15 -6.64
C VAL A 25 -10.44 -8.05 -5.61
N SER A 26 -10.18 -8.58 -4.42
CA SER A 26 -11.03 -8.40 -3.25
C SER A 26 -10.77 -7.01 -2.62
N LEU A 27 -11.84 -6.24 -2.38
CA LEU A 27 -11.74 -4.91 -1.78
C LEU A 27 -11.07 -4.91 -0.37
N PRO A 28 -11.41 -5.84 0.55
CA PRO A 28 -10.68 -5.97 1.81
C PRO A 28 -9.19 -6.25 1.64
N LYS A 29 -8.82 -7.12 0.69
CA LYS A 29 -7.41 -7.46 0.45
C LYS A 29 -6.62 -6.27 -0.09
N ILE A 30 -7.18 -5.51 -1.04
CA ILE A 30 -6.50 -4.34 -1.59
C ILE A 30 -6.33 -3.25 -0.52
N ASN A 31 -7.34 -3.00 0.32
CA ASN A 31 -7.23 -2.04 1.42
C ASN A 31 -6.18 -2.46 2.44
N THR A 32 -6.15 -3.74 2.81
CA THR A 32 -5.12 -4.28 3.72
C THR A 32 -3.73 -4.10 3.13
N TRP A 33 -3.54 -4.44 1.86
CA TRP A 33 -2.25 -4.28 1.19
C TRP A 33 -1.83 -2.81 1.08
N LEU A 34 -2.75 -1.90 0.71
CA LEU A 34 -2.49 -0.46 0.68
C LEU A 34 -2.06 0.05 2.05
N ALA A 35 -2.71 -0.39 3.14
CA ALA A 35 -2.29 -0.05 4.50
C ALA A 35 -0.84 -0.47 4.76
N THR A 36 -0.44 -1.69 4.37
CA THR A 36 0.94 -2.17 4.61
C THR A 36 2.01 -1.36 3.88
N ILE A 37 1.70 -0.77 2.72
CA ILE A 37 2.69 -0.05 1.91
C ILE A 37 2.64 1.47 2.09
N CYS A 38 1.47 2.03 2.41
CA CYS A 38 1.29 3.45 2.68
C CYS A 38 1.62 3.80 4.14
N TRP A 39 1.36 2.88 5.08
CA TRP A 39 1.60 3.08 6.50
C TRP A 39 2.54 1.99 7.08
N PRO A 40 3.83 1.99 6.71
CA PRO A 40 4.79 1.07 7.29
C PRO A 40 5.04 1.41 8.77
N ASP A 41 4.64 0.50 9.66
CA ASP A 41 4.92 0.39 11.12
C ASP A 41 5.60 1.61 11.77
N GLN A 42 4.88 2.74 11.82
CA GLN A 42 5.36 4.01 12.40
C GLN A 42 5.65 3.85 13.91
N ASP A 43 4.92 2.99 14.60
CA ASP A 43 5.07 2.78 16.04
C ASP A 43 6.45 2.23 16.40
N LYS A 44 6.99 1.32 15.58
CA LYS A 44 8.36 0.83 15.78
C LYS A 44 9.40 1.91 15.55
N ASP A 45 9.21 2.73 14.53
CA ASP A 45 10.12 3.84 14.24
C ASP A 45 10.13 4.85 15.41
N ASP A 46 8.95 5.20 15.94
CA ASP A 46 8.78 6.14 17.04
C ASP A 46 9.31 5.60 18.37
N ALA A 47 9.13 4.31 18.65
CA ALA A 47 9.68 3.65 19.82
C ALA A 47 11.23 3.64 19.80
N ILE A 48 11.81 3.36 18.63
CA ILE A 48 13.27 3.44 18.42
C ILE A 48 13.74 4.87 18.62
N LEU A 49 13.05 5.86 18.04
CA LEU A 49 13.40 7.28 18.17
C LEU A 49 13.39 7.72 19.64
N THR A 50 12.35 7.32 20.38
CA THR A 50 12.19 7.62 21.80
C THR A 50 13.30 6.98 22.64
N ALA A 51 13.67 5.74 22.34
CA ALA A 51 14.77 5.05 23.03
C ALA A 51 16.12 5.71 22.76
N GLN A 52 16.38 6.11 21.51
CA GLN A 52 17.60 6.82 21.12
C GLN A 52 17.71 8.19 21.80
N LEU A 53 16.62 8.98 21.83
CA LEU A 53 16.59 10.28 22.50
C LEU A 53 16.91 10.16 23.99
N LYS A 54 16.32 9.17 24.69
CA LYS A 54 16.59 8.91 26.11
C LYS A 54 18.06 8.53 26.38
N GLN A 55 18.67 7.72 25.51
CA GLN A 55 20.09 7.36 25.64
C GLN A 55 21.01 8.58 25.45
N LEU A 56 20.64 9.49 24.55
CA LEU A 56 21.42 10.69 24.28
C LEU A 56 21.35 11.70 25.42
N GLU A 57 20.16 11.92 25.97
CA GLU A 57 19.97 12.73 27.19
C GLU A 57 20.83 12.21 28.36
N GLN A 58 20.96 10.88 28.50
CA GLN A 58 21.78 10.27 29.54
C GLN A 58 23.30 10.40 29.28
N SER A 59 23.71 10.48 28.01
CA SER A 59 25.13 10.48 27.63
C SER A 59 25.77 11.88 27.59
N ASN A 60 25.00 12.98 27.72
CA ASN A 60 25.45 14.37 27.53
C ASN A 60 26.19 14.61 26.19
N GLN A 61 26.12 13.68 25.24
CA GLN A 61 26.71 13.83 23.91
C GLN A 61 25.73 14.56 23.00
N ILE A 62 25.79 15.89 23.02
CA ILE A 62 25.15 16.70 21.98
C ILE A 62 26.06 16.66 20.76
N THR A 63 25.84 15.67 19.89
CA THR A 63 26.18 15.82 18.47
C THR A 63 24.95 15.45 17.66
N SER A 64 23.89 16.24 17.87
CA SER A 64 22.61 16.16 17.15
C SER A 64 22.80 15.99 15.64
N THR A 65 23.87 16.58 15.09
CA THR A 65 24.19 16.58 13.66
C THR A 65 24.58 15.22 13.10
N LYS A 66 25.38 14.41 13.81
CA LYS A 66 25.81 13.09 13.28
C LYS A 66 24.66 12.08 13.29
N ILE A 67 23.85 12.13 14.34
CA ILE A 67 22.70 11.23 14.51
C ILE A 67 21.61 11.59 13.50
N GLN A 68 21.34 12.89 13.31
CA GLN A 68 20.44 13.35 12.25
C GLN A 68 20.94 12.96 10.85
N GLN A 69 22.26 13.00 10.61
CA GLN A 69 22.84 12.57 9.32
C GLN A 69 22.70 11.06 9.08
N GLU A 70 22.98 10.22 10.08
CA GLU A 70 22.82 8.76 9.98
C GLU A 70 21.35 8.36 9.82
N GLN A 71 20.44 8.97 10.58
CA GLN A 71 19.00 8.76 10.46
C GLN A 71 18.49 9.21 9.09
N HIS A 72 18.92 10.37 8.60
CA HIS A 72 18.55 10.85 7.27
C HIS A 72 19.04 9.88 6.19
N GLN A 73 20.24 9.33 6.33
CA GLN A 73 20.75 8.29 5.42
C GLN A 73 19.97 6.98 5.50
N GLN A 74 19.54 6.56 6.69
CA GLN A 74 18.73 5.35 6.84
C GLN A 74 17.32 5.55 6.26
N ALA A 75 16.68 6.67 6.54
CA ALA A 75 15.39 7.04 5.95
C ALA A 75 15.48 7.14 4.41
N MET A 76 16.59 7.68 3.89
CA MET A 76 16.87 7.77 2.44
C MET A 76 17.00 6.41 1.75
N LYS A 77 17.28 5.34 2.48
CA LYS A 77 17.40 3.98 1.91
C LYS A 77 16.10 3.17 1.97
N ARG A 78 15.09 3.62 2.70
CA ARG A 78 13.81 2.91 2.83
C ARG A 78 12.88 3.22 1.66
N MET A 79 12.11 2.21 1.25
CA MET A 79 11.00 2.42 0.34
C MET A 79 10.05 3.47 0.91
N GLN A 80 9.73 4.48 0.11
CA GLN A 80 8.73 5.48 0.47
C GLN A 80 7.85 5.75 -0.73
N ILE A 81 6.54 5.60 -0.52
CA ILE A 81 5.52 5.90 -1.51
C ILE A 81 5.07 7.35 -1.32
N PHE A 82 5.00 8.09 -2.42
CA PHE A 82 4.48 9.47 -2.44
C PHE A 82 3.06 9.52 -2.96
N ARG A 83 2.77 8.72 -4.00
CA ARG A 83 1.46 8.72 -4.64
C ARG A 83 1.15 7.38 -5.28
N ILE A 84 -0.12 7.01 -5.21
CA ILE A 84 -0.69 5.90 -5.97
C ILE A 84 -1.89 6.43 -6.74
N LYS A 85 -2.05 5.98 -7.99
CA LYS A 85 -3.27 6.17 -8.78
C LYS A 85 -3.57 4.91 -9.58
N GLY A 86 -4.84 4.54 -9.69
CA GLY A 86 -5.20 3.37 -10.46
C GLY A 86 -6.69 3.15 -10.63
N ILE A 87 -6.99 2.14 -11.43
CA ILE A 87 -8.32 1.58 -11.61
C ILE A 87 -8.30 0.10 -11.22
N LEU A 88 -9.37 -0.38 -10.60
CA LEU A 88 -9.49 -1.74 -10.12
C LEU A 88 -10.79 -2.35 -10.63
N SER A 89 -10.71 -3.64 -10.99
CA SER A 89 -11.87 -4.51 -11.10
C SER A 89 -12.09 -5.21 -9.77
N ILE A 90 -13.27 -5.05 -9.17
CA ILE A 90 -13.59 -5.57 -7.85
C ILE A 90 -14.57 -6.73 -7.96
N VAL A 91 -14.41 -7.68 -7.06
CA VAL A 91 -15.36 -8.75 -6.79
C VAL A 91 -15.88 -8.61 -5.36
N LYS A 92 -17.19 -8.71 -5.19
CA LYS A 92 -17.90 -8.65 -3.91
C LYS A 92 -18.33 -10.04 -3.47
N ASN A 93 -18.45 -10.21 -2.16
CA ASN A 93 -19.09 -11.38 -1.57
C ASN A 93 -20.53 -10.98 -1.24
N GLU A 94 -21.51 -11.69 -1.80
CA GLU A 94 -22.94 -11.40 -1.61
C GLU A 94 -23.38 -11.46 -0.14
N ASN A 95 -22.61 -12.10 0.74
CA ASN A 95 -22.94 -12.22 2.16
C ASN A 95 -22.42 -11.06 3.04
N ASN A 96 -21.64 -10.14 2.47
CA ASN A 96 -21.20 -8.93 3.18
C ASN A 96 -21.83 -7.73 2.47
N ASP A 97 -23.13 -7.52 2.73
CA ASP A 97 -23.72 -6.19 2.56
C ASP A 97 -22.85 -5.21 3.35
N ASP A 98 -22.48 -4.11 2.69
CA ASP A 98 -21.67 -3.02 3.21
C ASP A 98 -22.16 -2.62 4.62
N PHE A 99 -21.45 -3.05 5.67
CA PHE A 99 -21.42 -2.35 6.93
C PHE A 99 -20.09 -1.59 6.97
N ASP A 100 -20.23 -0.28 7.16
CA ASP A 100 -19.14 0.62 7.49
C ASP A 100 -18.15 -0.03 8.46
N ILE A 101 -16.88 0.30 8.28
CA ILE A 101 -15.81 -0.04 9.22
C ILE A 101 -16.16 0.63 10.56
N ASP A 102 -16.88 -0.09 11.42
CA ASP A 102 -16.85 0.17 12.85
C ASP A 102 -15.67 -0.66 13.40
N LEU A 103 -14.61 0.06 13.73
CA LEU A 103 -13.44 -0.43 14.44
C LEU A 103 -13.86 -0.69 15.90
N ASP A 104 -14.64 -1.74 16.13
CA ASP A 104 -14.82 -2.30 17.46
C ASP A 104 -14.32 -3.74 17.49
N LEU A 105 -13.07 -3.85 17.95
CA LEU A 105 -12.50 -5.07 18.51
C LEU A 105 -13.29 -5.42 19.78
N ASP A 106 -14.27 -6.32 19.68
CA ASP A 106 -14.43 -7.37 20.70
C ASP A 106 -15.45 -8.44 20.30
N GLN A 107 -14.96 -9.69 20.34
CA GLN A 107 -15.67 -10.94 20.66
C GLN A 107 -17.00 -11.24 19.96
N GLN A 108 -16.98 -12.28 19.12
CA GLN A 108 -17.76 -13.50 19.40
C GLN A 108 -17.38 -14.67 18.48
N GLN A 109 -16.96 -15.77 19.12
CA GLN A 109 -16.87 -17.09 18.52
C GLN A 109 -18.29 -17.60 18.25
N HIS A 110 -18.62 -17.88 16.99
CA HIS A 110 -19.69 -18.83 16.67
C HIS A 110 -19.20 -19.83 15.62
N HIS A 111 -19.03 -21.06 16.11
CA HIS A 111 -19.04 -22.29 15.33
C HIS A 111 -20.37 -22.40 14.58
N ASP A 112 -20.34 -22.46 13.25
CA ASP A 112 -21.10 -23.48 12.52
C ASP A 112 -20.54 -23.68 11.12
N ASN A 113 -20.36 -24.96 10.79
CA ASN A 113 -19.52 -25.47 9.72
C ASN A 113 -20.38 -25.74 8.46
N ASP A 114 -21.12 -24.74 8.02
CA ASP A 114 -21.89 -24.81 6.78
C ASP A 114 -21.10 -24.15 5.67
N LYS A 115 -20.49 -24.96 4.79
CA LYS A 115 -19.83 -24.49 3.57
C LYS A 115 -20.89 -23.93 2.62
N LYS A 116 -21.34 -22.70 2.90
CA LYS A 116 -22.07 -21.91 1.92
C LYS A 116 -21.10 -21.59 0.80
N ASP A 117 -21.39 -22.08 -0.40
CA ASP A 117 -20.66 -21.70 -1.61
C ASP A 117 -20.67 -20.18 -1.71
N VAL A 118 -19.50 -19.56 -1.52
CA VAL A 118 -19.35 -18.12 -1.57
C VAL A 118 -19.52 -17.68 -3.02
N GLN A 119 -20.73 -17.23 -3.37
CA GLN A 119 -20.98 -16.67 -4.69
C GLN A 119 -20.27 -15.31 -4.80
N LEU A 120 -19.27 -15.28 -5.67
CA LEU A 120 -18.46 -14.10 -5.94
C LEU A 120 -19.10 -13.32 -7.09
N LEU A 121 -19.55 -12.10 -6.81
CA LEU A 121 -20.20 -11.24 -7.79
C LEU A 121 -19.22 -10.16 -8.29
N LEU A 122 -19.09 -10.04 -9.61
CA LEU A 122 -18.29 -8.99 -10.23
C LEU A 122 -19.02 -7.65 -10.16
N GLU A 123 -18.35 -6.64 -9.60
CA GLU A 123 -18.93 -5.30 -9.47
C GLU A 123 -18.85 -4.56 -10.82
N PRO A 124 -19.97 -4.05 -11.37
CA PRO A 124 -19.99 -3.43 -12.69
C PRO A 124 -19.19 -2.12 -12.76
N ARG A 125 -19.03 -1.41 -11.65
CA ARG A 125 -18.29 -0.14 -11.60
C ARG A 125 -16.79 -0.35 -11.58
N ARG A 126 -16.04 0.51 -12.27
CA ARG A 126 -14.59 0.66 -12.06
C ARG A 126 -14.35 1.29 -10.70
N TYR A 127 -13.47 0.71 -9.90
CA TYR A 127 -13.02 1.35 -8.66
C TYR A 127 -11.79 2.20 -8.94
N ILE A 128 -11.74 3.38 -8.35
CA ILE A 128 -10.61 4.28 -8.43
C ILE A 128 -9.82 4.14 -7.14
N VAL A 129 -8.53 3.86 -7.26
CA VAL A 129 -7.60 3.91 -6.13
C VAL A 129 -6.75 5.17 -6.24
N GLN A 130 -6.67 5.90 -5.14
CA GLN A 130 -5.75 7.02 -4.99
C GLN A 130 -5.10 7.00 -3.62
N ALA A 131 -3.82 7.32 -3.56
CA ALA A 131 -3.11 7.50 -2.29
C ALA A 131 -2.13 8.67 -2.39
N VAL A 132 -1.92 9.37 -1.28
CA VAL A 132 -0.92 10.42 -1.12
C VAL A 132 -0.28 10.21 0.24
N HIS A 133 1.03 9.94 0.24
CA HIS A 133 1.78 9.55 1.43
C HIS A 133 1.16 8.34 2.15
N ASP A 134 0.59 8.55 3.33
CA ASP A 134 0.00 7.56 4.22
C ASP A 134 -1.52 7.43 4.11
N ILE A 135 -2.18 8.33 3.38
CA ILE A 135 -3.63 8.33 3.19
C ILE A 135 -3.97 7.70 1.84
N TRP A 136 -4.94 6.78 1.83
CA TRP A 136 -5.48 6.18 0.61
C TRP A 136 -7.01 6.09 0.65
N ASP A 137 -7.59 5.95 -0.54
CA ASP A 137 -9.02 5.74 -0.74
C ASP A 137 -9.25 4.84 -1.97
N VAL A 138 -10.29 4.01 -1.89
CA VAL A 138 -10.70 3.05 -2.93
C VAL A 138 -12.22 3.08 -3.06
N TYR A 139 -12.72 3.78 -4.08
CA TYR A 139 -14.15 4.06 -4.22
C TYR A 139 -14.67 3.74 -5.63
N PRO A 140 -15.96 3.37 -5.78
CA PRO A 140 -16.55 3.13 -7.08
C PRO A 140 -16.66 4.44 -7.88
N SER A 141 -16.37 4.36 -9.19
CA SER A 141 -16.69 5.45 -10.12
C SER A 141 -18.19 5.69 -10.15
N GLN A 142 -18.60 6.96 -10.00
CA GLN A 142 -19.99 7.40 -10.08
C GLN A 142 -20.45 7.66 -11.52
N ASN A 143 -19.54 7.67 -12.48
CA ASN A 143 -19.87 7.97 -13.88
C ASN A 143 -20.32 6.71 -14.61
N GLN A 144 -21.53 6.73 -15.16
CA GLN A 144 -22.11 5.61 -15.91
C GLN A 144 -21.31 5.26 -17.18
N THR A 145 -20.57 6.20 -17.76
CA THR A 145 -19.70 5.92 -18.90
C THR A 145 -18.43 5.16 -18.50
N LEU A 146 -18.17 5.02 -17.20
CA LEU A 146 -17.01 4.34 -16.64
C LEU A 146 -17.36 2.97 -16.03
N LEU A 147 -18.52 2.39 -16.35
CA LEU A 147 -18.80 0.98 -16.08
C LEU A 147 -17.94 0.05 -16.95
N TRP A 148 -17.64 -1.14 -16.42
CA TRP A 148 -17.09 -2.23 -17.22
C TRP A 148 -18.14 -2.72 -18.22
N ASN A 149 -17.72 -2.90 -19.46
CA ASN A 149 -18.52 -3.55 -20.51
C ASN A 149 -17.97 -4.95 -20.78
N ASP A 150 -18.55 -5.95 -20.13
CA ASP A 150 -18.06 -7.33 -20.16
C ASP A 150 -18.11 -7.98 -21.56
N ASP A 151 -18.90 -7.44 -22.49
CA ASP A 151 -18.98 -7.91 -23.88
C ASP A 151 -17.85 -7.38 -24.77
N THR A 152 -17.28 -6.23 -24.44
CA THR A 152 -16.35 -5.49 -25.33
C THR A 152 -14.97 -5.26 -24.74
N GLU A 153 -14.83 -5.33 -23.42
CA GLU A 153 -13.55 -5.11 -22.75
C GLU A 153 -13.22 -6.17 -21.71
N LYS A 154 -11.92 -6.44 -21.58
CA LYS A 154 -11.39 -7.28 -20.51
C LYS A 154 -11.20 -6.44 -19.25
N ARG A 155 -11.82 -6.87 -18.16
CA ARG A 155 -11.57 -6.32 -16.82
C ARG A 155 -10.09 -6.39 -16.46
N CYS A 156 -9.57 -5.32 -15.87
CA CYS A 156 -8.21 -5.28 -15.38
C CYS A 156 -8.08 -4.40 -14.15
N CYS A 157 -7.02 -4.66 -13.39
CA CYS A 157 -6.51 -3.80 -12.35
C CYS A 157 -5.23 -3.16 -12.86
N LYS A 158 -5.14 -1.83 -12.79
CA LYS A 158 -3.96 -1.07 -13.22
C LYS A 158 -3.65 0.01 -12.20
N MET A 159 -2.43 0.01 -11.69
CA MET A 159 -1.97 0.97 -10.68
C MET A 159 -0.61 1.53 -11.06
N VAL A 160 -0.43 2.83 -10.80
CA VAL A 160 0.84 3.53 -10.90
C VAL A 160 1.23 3.97 -9.51
N ILE A 161 2.40 3.54 -9.06
CA ILE A 161 2.99 3.84 -7.75
C ILE A 161 4.21 4.73 -8.00
N ILE A 162 4.28 5.87 -7.33
CA ILE A 162 5.36 6.86 -7.43
C ILE A 162 6.02 6.98 -6.07
N GLY A 163 7.34 6.84 -6.03
CA GLY A 163 8.09 6.81 -4.78
C GLY A 163 9.60 6.75 -4.97
N ARG A 164 10.33 6.63 -3.86
CA ARG A 164 11.78 6.36 -3.84
C ARG A 164 12.04 4.95 -3.33
N CYS A 165 13.18 4.39 -3.75
CA CYS A 165 13.62 3.04 -3.34
C CYS A 165 12.50 1.99 -3.48
N LEU A 166 11.69 2.09 -4.54
CA LEU A 166 10.55 1.20 -4.76
C LEU A 166 11.04 -0.23 -5.04
N ASP A 167 10.63 -1.17 -4.20
CA ASP A 167 10.86 -2.60 -4.46
C ASP A 167 9.76 -3.15 -5.37
N ARG A 168 10.08 -3.24 -6.66
CA ARG A 168 9.16 -3.79 -7.66
C ARG A 168 8.68 -5.19 -7.30
N LYS A 169 9.56 -6.06 -6.81
CA LYS A 169 9.21 -7.47 -6.56
C LYS A 169 8.24 -7.56 -5.39
N ALA A 170 8.51 -6.86 -4.30
CA ALA A 170 7.62 -6.81 -3.13
C ALA A 170 6.25 -6.21 -3.49
N LEU A 171 6.24 -5.10 -4.23
CA LEU A 171 5.00 -4.44 -4.67
C LEU A 171 4.18 -5.32 -5.62
N THR A 172 4.81 -5.97 -6.60
CA THR A 172 4.11 -6.91 -7.50
C THR A 172 3.55 -8.10 -6.74
N GLN A 173 4.32 -8.68 -5.80
CA GLN A 173 3.84 -9.82 -5.01
C GLN A 173 2.64 -9.46 -4.12
N GLY A 174 2.70 -8.32 -3.43
CA GLY A 174 1.58 -7.84 -2.61
C GLY A 174 0.36 -7.48 -3.44
N PHE A 175 0.55 -6.91 -4.64
CA PHE A 175 -0.55 -6.71 -5.58
C PHE A 175 -1.18 -8.04 -6.01
N HIS A 176 -0.37 -9.04 -6.36
CA HIS A 176 -0.85 -10.36 -6.80
C HIS A 176 -1.59 -11.13 -5.68
N SER A 177 -1.23 -10.94 -4.41
CA SER A 177 -1.93 -11.58 -3.30
C SER A 177 -3.36 -11.04 -3.09
N CYS A 178 -3.69 -9.88 -3.68
CA CYS A 178 -5.02 -9.26 -3.62
C CYS A 178 -6.04 -9.92 -4.55
N PHE A 179 -5.58 -10.69 -5.55
CA PHE A 179 -6.45 -11.34 -6.51
C PHE A 179 -7.11 -12.58 -5.92
N ILE A 180 -8.35 -12.83 -6.34
CA ILE A 180 -9.02 -14.08 -6.03
C ILE A 180 -8.54 -15.12 -7.03
N HIS A 181 -7.89 -16.15 -6.52
CA HIS A 181 -7.52 -17.31 -7.33
C HIS A 181 -8.71 -18.27 -7.30
N SER A 182 -9.35 -18.48 -8.44
CA SER A 182 -10.29 -19.60 -8.60
C SER A 182 -9.47 -20.88 -8.45
N SER A 183 -9.66 -21.58 -7.32
CA SER A 183 -9.11 -22.92 -7.10
C SER A 183 -9.98 -23.94 -7.79
#